data_AF-A0A967BHX2-F1
#
_entry.id   AF-A0A967BHX2-F1
#
_cell.length_a   1.000
_cell.length_b   1.000
_cell.length_c   1.000
_cell.angle_alpha   90.00
_cell.angle_beta   90.00
_cell.angle_gamma   90.00
#
_symmetry.space_group_name_H-M   'P 1'
#
loop_
_entity.id
_entity.type
_entity.pdbx_description
1 polymer ?
#
loop_
_entity_poly.entity_id
_entity_poly.type
_entity_poly.pdbx_seq_one_letter_code
_entity_poly.pdbx_strand_id
1 'polypeptide(L)' 'MELVPDAHGKLTYPDAVKLELFRHLYRALSPWHDEVFFYLCMEPSHIWEGTFGHAYATNQAFEEDFLGALL' A
#
# COMPACT_ATOMS: atom_id res chain seq x y z
N MET A 1 -16.86 12.53 7.68
CA MET A 1 -16.38 11.18 7.32
C MET A 1 -15.96 10.51 8.60
N GLU A 2 -16.51 9.36 8.93
CA GLU A 2 -16.22 8.65 10.19
C GLU A 2 -14.98 7.77 10.01
N LEU A 3 -14.07 7.81 10.98
CA LEU A 3 -12.89 6.92 11.03
C LEU A 3 -13.29 5.60 11.69
N VAL A 4 -12.64 4.51 11.29
CA VAL A 4 -12.87 3.17 11.82
C VAL A 4 -11.61 2.66 12.53
N PRO A 5 -11.72 1.82 13.58
CA PRO A 5 -10.56 1.19 14.20
C PRO A 5 -9.93 0.16 13.26
N ASP A 6 -8.59 0.15 13.20
CA ASP A 6 -7.81 -0.91 12.56
C ASP A 6 -7.65 -2.14 13.48
N ALA A 7 -6.90 -3.15 13.03
CA ALA A 7 -6.62 -4.35 13.81
C ALA A 7 -5.88 -4.10 15.14
N HIS A 8 -5.29 -2.92 15.31
CA HIS A 8 -4.61 -2.47 16.53
C HIS A 8 -5.44 -1.46 17.35
N GLY A 9 -6.69 -1.22 16.96
CA GLY A 9 -7.59 -0.27 17.62
C GLY A 9 -7.29 1.21 17.33
N LYS A 10 -6.40 1.51 16.38
CA LYS A 10 -6.10 2.88 15.97
C LYS A 10 -7.11 3.34 14.93
N LEU A 11 -7.49 4.62 14.99
CA LEU A 11 -8.41 5.18 14.02
C LEU A 11 -7.74 5.35 12.65
N THR A 12 -8.41 4.85 11.62
CA THR A 12 -7.98 4.91 10.22
C THR A 12 -9.17 5.17 9.30
N TYR A 13 -8.93 5.47 8.03
CA TYR A 13 -10.00 5.62 7.05
C TYR A 13 -10.62 4.27 6.70
N PRO A 14 -11.93 4.21 6.38
CA PRO A 14 -12.51 3.01 5.78
C PRO A 14 -11.75 2.60 4.51
N ASP A 15 -11.66 1.29 4.25
CA ASP A 15 -10.90 0.74 3.12
C ASP A 15 -11.29 1.35 1.77
N ALA A 16 -12.58 1.62 1.55
CA ALA A 16 -13.05 2.26 0.32
C ALA A 16 -12.40 3.64 0.09
N VAL A 17 -12.24 4.42 1.16
CA VAL A 17 -11.59 5.74 1.11
C VAL A 17 -10.09 5.57 0.91
N LYS A 18 -9.45 4.62 1.62
CA LYS A 18 -8.02 4.32 1.41
C LYS A 18 -7.72 3.97 -0.04
N LEU A 19 -8.50 3.06 -0.62
CA LEU A 19 -8.35 2.63 -2.01
C LEU A 19 -8.54 3.79 -2.98
N GLU A 20 -9.53 4.65 -2.77
CA GLU A 20 -9.73 5.84 -3.60
C GLU A 20 -8.50 6.77 -3.55
N LEU A 21 -8.03 7.09 -2.34
CA LEU A 21 -6.87 7.96 -2.12
C LEU A 21 -5.60 7.37 -2.70
N PHE A 22 -5.29 6.12 -2.38
CA PHE A 22 -4.05 5.47 -2.79
C PHE A 22 -3.99 5.23 -4.30
N ARG A 23 -5.10 4.81 -4.94
CA ARG A 23 -5.16 4.70 -6.41
C ARG A 23 -4.96 6.05 -7.08
N HIS A 24 -5.60 7.09 -6.54
CA HIS A 24 -5.45 8.43 -7.08
C HIS A 24 -3.99 8.89 -7.03
N LEU A 25 -3.35 8.76 -5.87
CA LEU A 25 -1.94 9.11 -5.67
C LEU A 25 -1.00 8.25 -6.52
N TYR A 26 -1.19 6.93 -6.53
CA TYR A 26 -0.37 6.02 -7.32
C TYR A 26 -0.43 6.37 -8.81
N ARG A 27 -1.62 6.66 -9.36
CA ARG A 27 -1.77 7.12 -10.74
C ARG A 27 -1.12 8.48 -10.98
N ALA A 28 -1.26 9.42 -10.05
CA ALA A 28 -0.65 10.75 -10.17
C ALA A 28 0.88 10.70 -10.15
N LEU A 29 1.45 9.69 -9.48
CA LEU A 29 2.88 9.43 -9.39
C LEU A 29 3.40 8.48 -10.48
N SER A 30 2.68 8.33 -11.60
CA SER A 30 3.13 7.48 -12.71
C SER A 30 4.55 7.76 -13.23
N PRO A 31 5.08 9.00 -13.21
CA PRO A 31 6.48 9.25 -13.60
C PRO A 31 7.53 8.60 -12.69
N TRP A 32 7.12 8.06 -11.53
CA TRP A 32 8.01 7.49 -10.51
C TRP A 32 7.92 5.96 -10.41
N HIS A 33 7.02 5.30 -11.15
CA HIS A 33 6.72 3.87 -10.98
C HIS A 33 7.94 2.95 -11.11
N ASP A 34 8.95 3.37 -11.87
CA ASP A 34 10.19 2.61 -12.10
C ASP A 34 11.42 3.28 -11.48
N GLU A 35 11.23 4.38 -10.73
CA GLU A 35 12.31 5.19 -10.14
C GLU A 35 12.43 4.98 -8.62
N VAL A 36 11.34 4.58 -7.97
CA VAL A 36 11.29 4.36 -6.52
C VAL A 36 10.40 3.17 -6.18
N PHE A 37 10.67 2.57 -5.03
CA PHE A 37 9.82 1.53 -4.47
C PHE A 37 8.60 2.16 -3.77
N PHE A 38 7.39 1.82 -4.20
CA PHE A 38 6.15 2.25 -3.54
C PHE A 38 5.80 1.32 -2.39
N TYR A 39 5.66 1.88 -1.19
CA TYR A 39 5.39 1.14 0.04
C TYR A 39 4.14 1.67 0.77
N LEU A 40 3.22 0.78 1.14
CA LEU A 40 2.09 1.08 2.02
C LEU A 40 2.31 0.46 3.40
N CYS A 41 2.58 1.31 4.39
CA CYS A 41 2.94 0.88 5.73
C CYS A 41 1.77 0.24 6.47
N MET A 42 1.95 -1.01 6.93
CA MET A 42 0.97 -1.78 7.72
C MET A 42 -0.43 -1.89 7.07
N GLU A 43 -0.53 -1.73 5.74
CA GLU A 43 -1.78 -1.93 5.02
C GLU A 43 -1.95 -3.42 4.66
N PRO A 44 -3.16 -3.98 4.75
CA PRO A 44 -3.42 -5.38 4.44
C PRO A 44 -3.30 -5.65 2.94
N SER A 45 -3.08 -6.92 2.57
CA SER A 45 -2.80 -7.33 1.19
C SER A 45 -3.88 -6.89 0.19
N HIS A 46 -5.16 -6.84 0.58
CA HIS A 46 -6.22 -6.40 -0.33
C HIS A 46 -6.13 -4.90 -0.69
N ILE A 47 -5.54 -4.07 0.18
CA ILE A 47 -5.26 -2.65 -0.12
C ILE A 47 -4.09 -2.54 -1.10
N TRP A 48 -3.07 -3.40 -0.97
CA TRP A 48 -1.97 -3.51 -1.92
C TRP A 48 -2.45 -3.96 -3.29
N GLU A 49 -3.17 -5.09 -3.37
CA GLU A 49 -3.77 -5.58 -4.62
C GLU A 49 -4.68 -4.54 -5.25
N GLY A 50 -5.49 -3.88 -4.43
CA GLY A 50 -6.39 -2.83 -4.89
C GLY A 50 -5.67 -1.60 -5.42
N THR A 51 -4.47 -1.27 -4.93
CA THR A 51 -3.72 -0.06 -5.30
C THR A 51 -2.72 -0.30 -6.42
N PHE A 52 -1.89 -1.34 -6.30
CA PHE A 52 -0.77 -1.66 -7.19
C PHE A 52 -1.07 -2.80 -8.17
N GLY A 53 -2.20 -3.48 -8.02
CA GLY A 53 -2.55 -4.66 -8.83
C GLY A 53 -1.87 -5.95 -8.38
N HIS A 54 -1.08 -5.92 -7.30
CA HIS A 54 -0.44 -7.09 -6.72
C HIS A 54 -0.18 -6.90 -5.22
N ALA A 55 0.06 -8.00 -4.52
CA ALA A 55 0.57 -8.04 -3.15
C ALA A 55 1.51 -9.23 -2.99
N TYR A 56 2.38 -9.18 -1.99
CA TYR A 56 3.26 -10.30 -1.66
C TYR A 56 2.52 -11.33 -0.82
N ALA A 57 2.75 -12.62 -1.09
CA ALA A 57 2.13 -13.72 -0.35
C ALA A 57 2.67 -13.87 1.09
N THR A 58 3.89 -13.38 1.34
CA THR A 58 4.55 -13.44 2.65
C THR A 58 5.35 -12.16 2.90
N ASN A 59 5.57 -11.83 4.17
CA ASN A 59 6.44 -10.71 4.55
C ASN A 59 7.86 -10.91 4.05
N GLN A 60 8.37 -12.14 4.04
CA GLN A 60 9.71 -12.44 3.54
C GLN A 60 9.86 -12.06 2.06
N ALA A 61 8.89 -12.42 1.21
CA ALA A 61 8.92 -12.07 -0.21
C ALA A 61 8.87 -10.55 -0.43
N PHE A 62 8.10 -9.83 0.39
CA PHE A 62 8.09 -8.36 0.39
C PHE A 62 9.46 -7.80 0.79
N GLU A 63 10.04 -8.28 1.89
CA GLU A 63 11.32 -7.80 2.43
C GLU A 63 12.47 -8.04 1.45
N GLU A 64 12.50 -9.18 0.76
CA GLU A 64 13.50 -9.50 -0.27
C GLU A 64 13.46 -8.49 -1.43
N ASP A 65 12.27 -8.15 -1.92
CA ASP A 65 12.10 -7.17 -3.01
C ASP A 65 12.41 -5.74 -2.54
N PHE A 66 11.92 -5.35 -1.36
CA PHE A 66 12.18 -4.04 -0.76
C PHE A 66 13.67 -3.80 -0.51
N LEU A 67 14.39 -4.79 0.04
CA LEU A 67 15.84 -4.69 0.25
C LEU A 67 16.61 -4.69 -1.06
N GLY A 68 16.17 -5.44 -2.07
CA GLY A 68 16.72 -5.41 -3.41
C GLY A 68 16.63 -4.02 -4.05
N ALA A 69 15.52 -3.30 -3.82
CA ALA A 69 15.31 -1.94 -4.31
C ALA A 69 16.15 -0.86 -3.58
N LEU A 70 16.80 -1.20 -2.45
CA LEU A 70 17.67 -0.28 -1.69
C LEU A 70 19.15 -0.39 -2.08
N LEU A 71 19.52 -1.33 -2.95
CA LEU A 71 20.89 -1.61 -3.43
C LEU A 71 21.11 -1.06 -4.85
#